data_AF-A0A6S8VG61-F1
#
_entry.id   AF-A0A6S8VG61-F1
#
_cell.length_a   1.000
_cell.length_b   1.000
_cell.length_c   1.000
_cell.angle_alpha   90.00
_cell.angle_beta   90.00
_cell.angle_gamma   90.00
#
_symmetry.space_group_name_H-M   'P 1'
#
loop_
_entity.id
_entity.type
_entity.pdbx_description
1 polymer ?
#
loop_
_entity_poly.entity_id
_entity_poly.type
_entity_poly.pdbx_seq_one_letter_code
_entity_poly.pdbx_strand_id
1 'polypeptide(L)'
;MGNSGKNSNTSQFFIAFKEAPQCDGKHVVFGEMVSGFDVLEGIENQGVEGSMSGDGKPSKEVKITDCGAFHPLMTAGAGFWYDQPDVDSFTGKTPVFMVRPRIAIIAATRAICDKFITMLGTRVTSTSIAIDSDGVGSEDIAVQMAHALVQSFAIDVILVAPTNRQAFEKFEIPSSWIELSPKRAFNKEEVCLISKPIDALFNIQNQSWIGKESSYYHLDGKI
;
A
#
# COMPACT_ATOMS: atom_id res chain seq x y z
N MET A 1 7.87 -14.89 16.64
CA MET A 1 7.52 -16.33 16.50
C MET A 1 7.20 -16.92 17.86
N GLY A 2 6.06 -17.60 17.98
CA GLY A 2 5.77 -18.45 19.15
C GLY A 2 6.68 -19.68 19.14
N ASN A 3 7.16 -20.07 20.32
CA ASN A 3 8.04 -21.21 20.48
C ASN A 3 7.88 -21.83 21.88
N SER A 4 8.41 -23.04 22.07
CA SER A 4 8.43 -23.76 23.35
C SER A 4 9.82 -23.75 24.00
N GLY A 5 10.67 -22.77 23.64
CA GLY A 5 12.08 -22.69 24.06
C GLY A 5 13.06 -22.52 22.89
N LYS A 6 14.36 -22.50 23.22
CA LYS A 6 15.43 -22.24 22.25
C LYS A 6 15.37 -23.21 21.08
N ASN A 7 15.45 -22.68 19.86
CA ASN A 7 15.45 -23.44 18.59
C ASN A 7 14.20 -24.33 18.37
N SER A 8 13.02 -23.90 18.86
CA SER A 8 11.75 -24.65 18.70
C SER A 8 10.68 -23.87 17.94
N ASN A 9 11.08 -23.02 16.99
CA ASN A 9 10.13 -22.30 16.14
C ASN A 9 9.45 -23.28 15.18
N THR A 10 8.12 -23.20 15.08
CA THR A 10 7.31 -23.95 14.11
C THR A 10 6.47 -22.98 13.28
N SER A 11 5.14 -23.08 13.32
CA SER A 11 4.21 -22.22 12.58
C SER A 11 3.51 -21.18 13.45
N GLN A 12 3.65 -21.25 14.78
CA GLN A 12 3.00 -20.31 15.68
C GLN A 12 3.66 -18.93 15.59
N PHE A 13 2.85 -17.90 15.41
CA PHE A 13 3.29 -16.51 15.44
C PHE A 13 2.30 -15.68 16.27
N PHE A 14 2.72 -14.47 16.61
CA PHE A 14 1.91 -13.49 17.29
C PHE A 14 2.26 -12.10 16.77
N ILE A 15 1.31 -11.19 16.88
CA ILE A 15 1.47 -9.77 16.56
C ILE A 15 1.35 -9.02 17.89
N ALA A 16 2.27 -8.11 18.15
CA ALA A 16 2.25 -7.34 19.39
C ALA A 16 1.30 -6.14 19.25
N PHE A 17 0.35 -6.00 20.18
CA PHE A 17 -0.51 -4.81 20.25
C PHE A 17 0.22 -3.58 20.78
N LYS A 18 1.30 -3.79 21.54
CA LYS A 18 2.16 -2.76 22.13
C LYS A 18 3.59 -3.29 22.29
N GLU A 19 4.51 -2.43 22.71
CA GLU A 19 5.88 -2.83 23.05
C GLU A 19 5.90 -4.02 24.02
N ALA A 20 6.70 -5.04 23.69
CA ALA A 20 6.76 -6.32 24.41
C ALA A 20 8.20 -6.68 24.80
N PRO A 21 8.86 -5.90 25.67
CA PRO A 21 10.27 -6.10 26.05
C PRO A 21 10.52 -7.48 26.70
N GLN A 22 9.50 -8.11 27.27
CA GLN A 22 9.59 -9.46 27.81
C GLN A 22 9.95 -10.53 26.75
N CYS A 23 9.74 -10.23 25.47
CA CYS A 23 10.03 -11.10 24.34
C CYS A 23 11.46 -10.96 23.79
N ASP A 24 12.19 -9.91 24.19
CA ASP A 24 13.52 -9.59 23.67
C ASP A 24 14.52 -10.73 23.92
N GLY A 25 15.25 -11.11 22.87
CA GLY A 25 16.21 -12.22 22.89
C GLY A 25 15.60 -13.63 23.02
N LYS A 26 14.27 -13.74 23.13
CA LYS A 26 13.56 -15.04 23.31
C LYS A 26 12.74 -15.45 22.09
N HIS A 27 12.19 -14.47 21.36
CA HIS A 27 11.37 -14.71 20.18
C HIS A 27 11.98 -14.04 18.96
N VAL A 28 11.98 -14.75 17.82
CA VAL A 28 12.45 -14.19 16.56
C VAL A 28 11.39 -13.22 16.01
N VAL A 29 11.80 -11.98 15.78
CA VAL A 29 11.07 -11.00 14.98
C VAL A 29 11.37 -11.27 13.51
N PHE A 30 10.33 -11.43 12.69
CA PHE A 30 10.46 -11.77 11.26
C PHE A 30 9.74 -10.79 10.33
N GLY A 31 9.16 -9.71 10.87
CA GLY A 31 8.47 -8.69 10.09
C GLY A 31 7.76 -7.67 10.98
N GLU A 32 7.14 -6.70 10.34
CA GLU A 32 6.30 -5.67 10.93
C GLU A 32 4.99 -5.52 10.15
N MET A 33 3.95 -4.98 10.79
CA MET A 33 2.71 -4.65 10.10
C MET A 33 2.87 -3.34 9.31
N VAL A 34 2.41 -3.35 8.07
CA VAL A 34 2.38 -2.15 7.21
C VAL A 34 0.96 -1.61 6.97
N SER A 35 -0.06 -2.40 7.23
CA SER A 35 -1.48 -2.04 7.09
C SER A 35 -2.38 -2.98 7.93
N GLY A 36 -3.68 -2.65 8.05
CA GLY A 36 -4.65 -3.44 8.81
C GLY A 36 -4.65 -3.19 10.32
N PHE A 37 -4.15 -2.05 10.78
CA PHE A 37 -4.09 -1.69 12.20
C PHE A 37 -5.47 -1.55 12.84
N ASP A 38 -6.48 -1.12 12.08
CA ASP A 38 -7.89 -1.05 12.51
C ASP A 38 -8.46 -2.44 12.81
N VAL A 39 -8.05 -3.46 12.06
CA VAL A 39 -8.43 -4.85 12.30
C VAL A 39 -7.73 -5.37 13.56
N LEU A 40 -6.45 -5.05 13.72
CA LEU A 40 -5.69 -5.41 14.91
C LEU A 40 -6.32 -4.81 16.18
N GLU A 41 -6.67 -3.53 16.14
CA GLU A 41 -7.41 -2.84 17.20
C GLU A 41 -8.78 -3.48 17.45
N GLY A 42 -9.49 -3.88 16.38
CA GLY A 42 -10.76 -4.59 16.48
C GLY A 42 -10.65 -5.95 17.19
N ILE A 43 -9.54 -6.68 16.97
CA ILE A 43 -9.22 -7.95 17.64
C ILE A 43 -8.91 -7.70 19.11
N GLU A 44 -8.04 -6.72 19.41
CA GLU A 44 -7.68 -6.36 20.80
C GLU A 44 -8.92 -5.99 21.63
N ASN A 45 -9.82 -5.20 21.04
CA ASN A 45 -11.07 -4.76 21.67
C ASN A 45 -12.07 -5.90 21.96
N GLN A 46 -11.93 -7.10 21.39
CA GLN A 46 -12.77 -8.23 21.80
C GLN A 46 -12.41 -8.73 23.20
N GLY A 47 -11.14 -8.60 23.62
CA GLY A 47 -10.66 -9.14 24.89
C GLY A 47 -10.63 -10.66 24.95
N VAL A 48 -10.46 -11.20 26.16
CA VAL A 48 -10.31 -12.64 26.44
C VAL A 48 -11.51 -13.20 27.21
N GLU A 49 -11.78 -14.49 27.11
CA GLU A 49 -12.79 -15.19 27.93
C GLU A 49 -12.38 -15.16 29.42
N GLY A 50 -13.33 -14.84 30.29
CA GLY A 50 -13.12 -14.87 31.74
C GLY A 50 -12.32 -13.68 32.28
N SER A 51 -11.47 -13.93 33.28
CA SER A 51 -10.62 -12.89 33.89
C SER A 51 -9.27 -12.82 33.21
N MET A 52 -8.55 -11.70 33.38
CA MET A 52 -7.19 -11.46 32.85
C MET A 52 -6.13 -12.50 33.28
N SER A 53 -6.47 -13.45 34.16
CA SER A 53 -5.62 -14.57 34.60
C SER A 53 -5.95 -15.91 33.94
N GLY A 54 -6.78 -15.92 32.87
CA GLY A 54 -7.07 -17.11 32.07
C GLY A 54 -5.91 -17.52 31.15
N ASP A 55 -6.14 -18.53 30.31
CA ASP A 55 -5.21 -19.04 29.29
C ASP A 55 -5.00 -18.08 28.10
N GLY A 56 -5.65 -16.91 28.14
CA GLY A 56 -5.59 -15.90 27.08
C GLY A 56 -6.50 -16.20 25.89
N LYS A 57 -7.44 -17.16 26.01
CA LYS A 57 -8.37 -17.49 24.94
C LYS A 57 -9.25 -16.28 24.57
N PRO A 58 -9.35 -15.89 23.28
CA PRO A 58 -10.18 -14.77 22.85
C PRO A 58 -11.66 -14.95 23.22
N SER A 59 -12.34 -13.86 23.62
CA SER A 59 -13.77 -13.87 23.97
C SER A 59 -14.70 -14.23 22.80
N LYS A 60 -14.22 -13.99 21.59
CA LYS A 60 -14.84 -14.37 20.33
C LYS A 60 -13.82 -15.03 19.44
N GLU A 61 -14.29 -15.96 18.63
CA GLU A 61 -13.44 -16.65 17.68
C GLU A 61 -12.88 -15.69 16.61
N VAL A 62 -11.57 -15.72 16.40
CA VAL A 62 -10.85 -14.98 15.37
C VAL A 62 -10.13 -15.99 14.48
N LYS A 63 -10.51 -16.06 13.21
CA LYS A 63 -9.98 -17.01 12.23
C LYS A 63 -9.28 -16.27 11.10
N ILE A 64 -8.18 -16.84 10.61
CA ILE A 64 -7.59 -16.45 9.32
C ILE A 64 -8.39 -17.16 8.25
N THR A 65 -9.16 -16.42 7.47
CA THR A 65 -9.99 -16.98 6.38
C THR A 65 -9.18 -17.20 5.11
N ASP A 66 -8.17 -16.38 4.86
CA ASP A 66 -7.25 -16.52 3.72
C ASP A 66 -5.88 -15.88 4.03
N CYS A 67 -4.83 -16.31 3.32
CA CYS A 67 -3.49 -15.73 3.41
C CYS A 67 -2.70 -15.96 2.12
N GLY A 68 -1.78 -15.04 1.82
CA GLY A 68 -0.91 -15.15 0.65
C GLY A 68 0.33 -14.28 0.76
N ALA A 69 1.29 -14.53 -0.12
CA ALA A 69 2.46 -13.68 -0.26
C ALA A 69 2.12 -12.43 -1.08
N PHE A 70 2.46 -11.26 -0.54
CA PHE A 70 2.40 -10.00 -1.27
C PHE A 70 3.59 -9.89 -2.21
N HIS A 71 3.33 -9.81 -3.51
CA HIS A 71 4.31 -9.58 -4.55
C HIS A 71 4.03 -8.19 -5.14
N PRO A 72 4.99 -7.24 -5.07
CA PRO A 72 4.82 -5.94 -5.71
C PRO A 72 4.38 -6.08 -7.17
N LEU A 73 3.44 -5.24 -7.61
CA LEU A 73 2.86 -5.20 -8.97
C LEU A 73 1.99 -6.41 -9.37
N MET A 74 2.19 -7.57 -8.77
CA MET A 74 1.42 -8.78 -9.06
C MET A 74 0.26 -8.99 -8.08
N THR A 75 0.42 -8.58 -6.82
CA THR A 75 -0.67 -8.60 -5.86
C THR A 75 -1.50 -7.34 -6.02
N ALA A 76 -2.75 -7.52 -6.44
CA ALA A 76 -3.67 -6.42 -6.68
C ALA A 76 -3.84 -5.53 -5.43
N GLY A 77 -3.93 -4.23 -5.66
CA GLY A 77 -3.94 -3.18 -4.65
C GLY A 77 -5.25 -2.41 -4.56
N ALA A 78 -6.29 -3.04 -4.05
CA ALA A 78 -7.49 -2.48 -3.43
C ALA A 78 -8.38 -3.70 -3.26
N GLY A 79 -8.52 -4.19 -2.03
CA GLY A 79 -9.10 -5.48 -1.74
C GLY A 79 -10.46 -5.70 -2.38
N PHE A 80 -10.53 -6.72 -3.22
CA PHE A 80 -11.23 -7.94 -2.80
C PHE A 80 -10.23 -9.08 -2.96
N TRP A 81 -9.69 -9.59 -1.85
CA TRP A 81 -9.25 -10.99 -1.87
C TRP A 81 -10.53 -11.76 -2.24
N TYR A 82 -10.48 -12.48 -3.35
CA TYR A 82 -11.59 -13.06 -4.11
C TYR A 82 -12.81 -13.52 -3.30
N ASP A 83 -13.97 -13.36 -3.96
CA ASP A 83 -15.29 -13.91 -3.65
C ASP A 83 -15.84 -13.55 -2.26
N GLN A 84 -17.17 -13.56 -2.13
CA GLN A 84 -17.77 -13.38 -0.81
C GLN A 84 -17.11 -14.37 0.16
N PRO A 85 -16.46 -13.92 1.25
CA PRO A 85 -15.94 -14.85 2.24
C PRO A 85 -17.05 -15.81 2.60
N ASP A 86 -16.71 -17.10 2.72
CA ASP A 86 -17.64 -18.18 3.05
C ASP A 86 -18.72 -17.67 4.00
N VAL A 87 -19.97 -17.69 3.54
CA VAL A 87 -21.09 -17.00 4.19
C VAL A 87 -21.29 -17.48 5.63
N ASP A 88 -20.88 -18.71 5.92
CA ASP A 88 -20.96 -19.33 7.23
C ASP A 88 -19.84 -18.86 8.18
N SER A 89 -18.73 -18.37 7.63
CA SER A 89 -17.54 -17.92 8.36
C SER A 89 -17.42 -16.38 8.43
N PHE A 90 -18.16 -15.65 7.60
CA PHE A 90 -18.04 -14.19 7.49
C PHE A 90 -18.91 -13.43 8.50
N THR A 91 -18.27 -12.76 9.46
CA THR A 91 -18.97 -12.00 10.52
C THR A 91 -19.43 -10.59 10.11
N GLY A 92 -19.35 -10.24 8.81
CA GLY A 92 -19.69 -8.90 8.32
C GLY A 92 -18.58 -7.85 8.48
N LYS A 93 -17.43 -8.22 9.05
CA LYS A 93 -16.25 -7.36 9.19
C LYS A 93 -15.11 -7.90 8.31
N THR A 94 -15.08 -7.52 7.03
CA THR A 94 -13.90 -7.79 6.19
C THR A 94 -12.84 -6.75 6.50
N PRO A 95 -11.60 -7.15 6.84
CA PRO A 95 -10.45 -6.28 6.69
C PRO A 95 -10.41 -5.82 5.23
N VAL A 96 -10.73 -4.56 4.94
CA VAL A 96 -10.48 -4.04 3.61
C VAL A 96 -8.96 -3.87 3.53
N PHE A 97 -8.27 -4.83 2.91
CA PHE A 97 -6.87 -4.65 2.53
C PHE A 97 -6.82 -3.63 1.38
N MET A 98 -7.05 -2.37 1.72
CA MET A 98 -7.00 -1.26 0.79
C MET A 98 -5.55 -0.84 0.65
N VAL A 99 -4.84 -1.47 -0.28
CA VAL A 99 -3.64 -0.83 -0.81
C VAL A 99 -4.13 0.35 -1.62
N ARG A 100 -3.98 1.54 -1.09
CA ARG A 100 -4.24 2.75 -1.87
C ARG A 100 -3.14 2.86 -2.92
N PRO A 101 -3.44 3.23 -4.18
CA PRO A 101 -2.41 3.58 -5.14
C PRO A 101 -1.46 4.60 -4.51
N ARG A 102 -0.16 4.34 -4.61
CA ARG A 102 0.87 5.23 -4.09
C ARG A 102 1.33 6.11 -5.24
N ILE A 103 1.13 7.40 -5.09
CA ILE A 103 1.26 8.36 -6.19
C ILE A 103 2.34 9.38 -5.81
N ALA A 104 3.35 9.54 -6.65
CA ALA A 104 4.19 10.74 -6.59
C ALA A 104 3.57 11.84 -7.46
N ILE A 105 3.62 13.08 -7.00
CA ILE A 105 3.16 14.24 -7.75
C ILE A 105 4.34 15.16 -8.00
N ILE A 106 4.72 15.31 -9.27
CA ILE A 106 5.73 16.27 -9.71
C ILE A 106 5.03 17.53 -10.21
N ALA A 107 5.31 18.66 -9.58
CA ALA A 107 4.78 19.95 -10.02
C ALA A 107 5.76 21.10 -9.76
N ALA A 108 5.53 22.23 -10.44
CA ALA A 108 6.37 23.41 -10.34
C ALA A 108 6.48 23.96 -8.91
N THR A 109 5.41 23.88 -8.11
CA THR A 109 5.40 24.40 -6.74
C THR A 109 4.64 23.50 -5.78
N ARG A 110 4.92 23.64 -4.49
CA ARG A 110 4.22 22.90 -3.44
C ARG A 110 2.71 23.14 -3.46
N ALA A 111 2.28 24.38 -3.69
CA ALA A 111 0.87 24.74 -3.79
C ALA A 111 0.14 24.00 -4.93
N ILE A 112 0.81 23.63 -6.02
CA ILE A 112 0.21 22.83 -7.09
C ILE A 112 0.09 21.37 -6.62
N CYS A 113 1.14 20.81 -6.00
CA CYS A 113 1.07 19.48 -5.39
C CYS A 113 -0.11 19.36 -4.41
N ASP A 114 -0.32 20.36 -3.55
CA ASP A 114 -1.40 20.35 -2.57
C ASP A 114 -2.79 20.35 -3.23
N LYS A 115 -2.95 20.96 -4.42
CA LYS A 115 -4.19 20.85 -5.21
C LYS A 115 -4.44 19.44 -5.68
N PHE A 116 -3.41 18.73 -6.16
CA PHE A 116 -3.55 17.31 -6.51
C PHE A 116 -3.93 16.47 -5.29
N ILE A 117 -3.23 16.66 -4.17
CA ILE A 117 -3.50 15.93 -2.92
C ILE A 117 -4.94 16.16 -2.46
N THR A 118 -5.43 17.40 -2.51
CA THR A 118 -6.81 17.74 -2.15
C THR A 118 -7.82 17.04 -3.06
N MET A 119 -7.59 17.00 -4.38
CA MET A 119 -8.49 16.35 -5.34
C MET A 119 -8.50 14.83 -5.21
N LEU A 120 -7.32 14.23 -5.03
CA LEU A 120 -7.17 12.79 -4.86
C LEU A 120 -7.74 12.33 -3.51
N GLY A 121 -7.58 13.14 -2.47
CA GLY A 121 -8.09 12.88 -1.13
C GLY A 121 -7.54 11.59 -0.53
N THR A 122 -8.35 10.91 0.27
CA THR A 122 -7.97 9.66 0.94
C THR A 122 -8.03 8.42 0.05
N ARG A 123 -8.14 8.58 -1.28
CA ARG A 123 -8.26 7.46 -2.23
C ARG A 123 -6.88 6.89 -2.63
N VAL A 124 -5.84 7.70 -2.46
CA VAL A 124 -4.46 7.38 -2.79
C VAL A 124 -3.56 7.76 -1.61
N THR A 125 -2.35 7.22 -1.59
CA THR A 125 -1.27 7.76 -0.75
C THR A 125 -0.40 8.65 -1.62
N SER A 126 -0.24 9.93 -1.27
CA SER A 126 0.48 10.88 -2.12
C SER A 126 1.81 11.34 -1.53
N THR A 127 2.83 11.40 -2.37
CA THR A 127 4.13 12.02 -2.09
C THR A 127 4.33 13.24 -3.00
N SER A 128 4.51 14.42 -2.43
CA SER A 128 4.73 15.65 -3.20
C SER A 128 6.21 15.85 -3.56
N ILE A 129 6.48 16.15 -4.83
CA ILE A 129 7.80 16.51 -5.34
C ILE A 129 7.67 17.87 -6.04
N ALA A 130 7.84 18.95 -5.27
CA ALA A 130 7.79 20.31 -5.79
C ALA A 130 9.16 20.73 -6.34
N ILE A 131 9.20 21.35 -7.53
CA ILE A 131 10.45 21.74 -8.21
C ILE A 131 10.97 23.13 -7.76
N ASP A 132 10.18 23.89 -7.02
CA ASP A 132 10.57 25.19 -6.48
C ASP A 132 11.74 25.10 -5.47
N SER A 133 12.29 26.25 -5.09
CA SER A 133 13.41 26.38 -4.16
C SER A 133 13.13 25.80 -2.78
N ASP A 134 11.86 25.77 -2.37
CA ASP A 134 11.42 25.21 -1.09
C ASP A 134 11.18 23.68 -1.18
N GLY A 135 11.20 23.13 -2.39
CA GLY A 135 11.13 21.71 -2.69
C GLY A 135 12.49 21.12 -3.06
N VAL A 136 12.55 20.44 -4.21
CA VAL A 136 13.77 19.80 -4.72
C VAL A 136 14.64 20.73 -5.57
N GLY A 137 14.15 21.94 -5.89
CA GLY A 137 14.91 22.99 -6.58
C GLY A 137 15.22 22.75 -8.07
N SER A 138 15.10 21.52 -8.57
CA SER A 138 15.37 21.18 -9.97
C SER A 138 14.47 20.06 -10.47
N GLU A 139 14.09 20.15 -11.74
CA GLU A 139 13.32 19.10 -12.42
C GLU A 139 14.12 17.79 -12.53
N ASP A 140 15.43 17.86 -12.75
CA ASP A 140 16.26 16.65 -12.86
C ASP A 140 16.30 15.88 -11.53
N ILE A 141 16.37 16.61 -10.42
CA ILE A 141 16.32 16.02 -9.07
C ILE A 141 14.93 15.43 -8.82
N ALA A 142 13.86 16.09 -9.27
CA ALA A 142 12.50 15.57 -9.15
C ALA A 142 12.33 14.22 -9.88
N VAL A 143 12.86 14.12 -11.10
CA VAL A 143 12.84 12.87 -11.89
C VAL A 143 13.68 11.79 -11.22
N GLN A 144 14.88 12.11 -10.74
CA GLN A 144 15.73 11.15 -10.02
C GLN A 144 15.07 10.61 -8.75
N MET A 145 14.45 11.49 -7.96
CA MET A 145 13.70 11.10 -6.77
C MET A 145 12.51 10.21 -7.12
N ALA A 146 11.73 10.58 -8.14
CA ALA A 146 10.61 9.76 -8.60
C ALA A 146 11.08 8.40 -9.12
N HIS A 147 12.17 8.34 -9.88
CA HIS A 147 12.77 7.08 -10.34
C HIS A 147 13.19 6.19 -9.17
N ALA A 148 13.83 6.73 -8.12
CA ALA A 148 14.21 5.96 -6.94
C ALA A 148 13.00 5.40 -6.18
N LEU A 149 11.91 6.18 -6.10
CA LEU A 149 10.66 5.74 -5.48
C LEU A 149 9.97 4.64 -6.30
N VAL A 150 9.95 4.75 -7.64
CA VAL A 150 9.47 3.67 -8.50
C VAL A 150 10.36 2.45 -8.31
N GLN A 151 11.68 2.56 -8.44
CA GLN A 151 12.63 1.43 -8.37
C GLN A 151 12.52 0.61 -7.08
N SER A 152 12.28 1.28 -5.95
CA SER A 152 12.07 0.66 -4.63
C SER A 152 10.64 0.18 -4.38
N PHE A 153 9.75 0.30 -5.37
CA PHE A 153 8.32 0.03 -5.26
C PHE A 153 7.66 0.82 -4.15
N ALA A 154 8.14 2.03 -3.83
CA ALA A 154 7.52 2.92 -2.84
C ALA A 154 6.31 3.67 -3.44
N ILE A 155 6.29 3.86 -4.76
CA ILE A 155 5.16 4.42 -5.50
C ILE A 155 4.77 3.52 -6.66
N ASP A 156 3.52 3.63 -7.10
CA ASP A 156 2.94 2.86 -8.19
C ASP A 156 2.81 3.69 -9.48
N VAL A 157 2.47 4.98 -9.35
CA VAL A 157 2.24 5.90 -10.47
C VAL A 157 2.83 7.27 -10.14
N ILE A 158 3.33 7.97 -11.16
CA ILE A 158 3.78 9.35 -11.10
C ILE A 158 2.76 10.22 -11.83
N LEU A 159 2.25 11.25 -11.17
CA LEU A 159 1.50 12.33 -11.82
C LEU A 159 2.44 13.53 -12.05
N VAL A 160 2.54 13.97 -13.29
CA VAL A 160 3.31 15.13 -13.70
C VAL A 160 2.36 16.25 -14.07
N ALA A 161 2.49 17.40 -13.43
CA ALA A 161 1.72 18.59 -13.80
C ALA A 161 2.06 19.01 -15.25
N PRO A 162 1.11 19.54 -16.04
CA PRO A 162 1.35 19.80 -17.47
C PRO A 162 2.46 20.81 -17.74
N THR A 163 2.70 21.72 -16.78
CA THR A 163 3.79 22.70 -16.80
C THR A 163 5.18 22.06 -16.72
N ASN A 164 5.27 20.82 -16.26
CA ASN A 164 6.51 20.08 -16.02
C ASN A 164 6.63 18.86 -16.93
N ARG A 165 6.09 18.96 -18.16
CA ARG A 165 6.11 17.88 -19.15
C ARG A 165 7.51 17.30 -19.41
N GLN A 166 8.56 18.09 -19.29
CA GLN A 166 9.93 17.61 -19.46
C GLN A 166 10.30 16.53 -18.43
N ALA A 167 9.77 16.58 -17.21
CA ALA A 167 9.93 15.51 -16.22
C ALA A 167 9.34 14.18 -16.71
N PHE A 168 8.18 14.22 -17.39
CA PHE A 168 7.63 13.04 -18.04
C PHE A 168 8.60 12.53 -19.12
N GLU A 169 9.07 13.40 -20.03
CA GLU A 169 9.96 12.98 -21.12
C GLU A 169 11.26 12.33 -20.62
N LYS A 170 11.84 12.82 -19.51
CA LYS A 170 13.06 12.29 -18.89
C LYS A 170 12.87 11.00 -18.09
N PHE A 171 11.64 10.67 -17.70
CA PHE A 171 11.38 9.48 -16.89
C PHE A 171 11.49 8.20 -17.74
N GLU A 172 12.15 7.19 -17.16
CA GLU A 172 12.28 5.84 -17.69
C GLU A 172 11.87 4.83 -16.62
N ILE A 173 11.35 3.67 -17.04
CA ILE A 173 10.93 2.61 -16.12
C ILE A 173 12.16 1.87 -15.61
N PRO A 174 12.34 1.72 -14.29
CA PRO A 174 13.46 0.96 -13.72
C PRO A 174 13.44 -0.51 -14.12
N SER A 175 14.62 -1.13 -14.30
CA SER A 175 14.73 -2.55 -14.65
C SER A 175 14.10 -3.49 -13.61
N SER A 176 14.09 -3.11 -12.33
CA SER A 176 13.47 -3.90 -11.25
C SER A 176 11.98 -4.17 -11.50
N TRP A 177 11.26 -3.25 -12.14
CA TRP A 177 9.85 -3.42 -12.51
C TRP A 177 9.67 -4.39 -13.67
N ILE A 178 10.62 -4.40 -14.61
CA ILE A 178 10.63 -5.31 -15.76
C ILE A 178 10.89 -6.74 -15.28
N GLU A 179 11.87 -6.91 -14.40
CA GLU A 179 12.28 -8.23 -13.87
C GLU A 179 11.21 -8.87 -12.99
N LEU A 180 10.52 -8.10 -12.16
CA LEU A 180 9.47 -8.61 -11.27
C LEU A 180 8.15 -8.89 -11.96
N SER A 181 7.95 -8.37 -13.17
CA SER A 181 6.75 -8.59 -13.97
C SER A 181 7.06 -9.30 -15.29
N PRO A 182 7.63 -10.52 -15.26
CA PRO A 182 8.00 -11.24 -16.49
C PRO A 182 6.80 -11.57 -17.38
N LYS A 183 5.59 -11.49 -16.83
CA LYS A 183 4.32 -11.73 -17.55
C LYS A 183 3.69 -10.46 -18.15
N ARG A 184 4.16 -9.27 -17.78
CA ARG A 184 3.61 -8.00 -18.27
C ARG A 184 4.71 -6.98 -18.51
N ALA A 185 4.75 -6.43 -19.73
CA ALA A 185 5.53 -5.25 -20.04
C ALA A 185 4.78 -3.99 -19.58
N PHE A 186 5.43 -3.15 -18.77
CA PHE A 186 4.90 -1.84 -18.41
C PHE A 186 5.31 -0.80 -19.45
N ASN A 187 4.36 0.06 -19.83
CA ASN A 187 4.63 1.22 -20.67
C ASN A 187 4.80 2.47 -19.81
N LYS A 188 5.64 3.40 -20.27
CA LYS A 188 5.94 4.64 -19.54
C LYS A 188 4.67 5.45 -19.29
N GLU A 189 3.79 5.49 -20.28
CA GLU A 189 2.51 6.18 -20.29
C GLU A 189 1.48 5.54 -19.34
N GLU A 190 1.77 4.37 -18.76
CA GLU A 190 0.92 3.72 -17.77
C GLU A 190 1.43 3.93 -16.34
N VAL A 191 2.71 4.31 -16.18
CA VAL A 191 3.39 4.52 -14.89
C VAL A 191 3.55 6.01 -14.61
N CYS A 192 3.83 6.82 -15.62
CA CYS A 192 4.01 8.26 -15.51
C CYS A 192 2.95 8.96 -16.37
N LEU A 193 2.09 9.75 -15.75
CA LEU A 193 0.94 10.37 -16.39
C LEU A 193 1.05 11.89 -16.31
N ILE A 194 0.84 12.56 -17.43
CA ILE A 194 0.61 14.00 -17.43
C ILE A 194 -0.85 14.23 -17.09
N SER A 195 -1.14 14.99 -16.03
CA SER A 195 -2.52 15.24 -15.60
C SER A 195 -2.68 16.61 -14.96
N LYS A 196 -3.91 17.15 -14.97
CA LYS A 196 -4.30 18.30 -14.15
C LYS A 196 -4.91 17.78 -12.84
N PRO A 197 -4.91 18.57 -11.74
CA PRO A 197 -5.49 18.13 -10.48
C PRO A 197 -6.92 17.58 -10.59
N ILE A 198 -7.76 18.20 -11.43
CA ILE A 198 -9.16 17.79 -11.60
C ILE A 198 -9.32 16.47 -12.36
N ASP A 199 -8.38 16.15 -13.24
CA ASP A 199 -8.40 14.95 -14.09
C ASP A 199 -7.57 13.81 -13.48
N ALA A 200 -6.86 14.06 -12.37
CA ALA A 200 -5.87 13.17 -11.78
C ALA A 200 -6.44 11.78 -11.47
N LEU A 201 -7.59 11.73 -10.80
CA LEU A 201 -8.24 10.47 -10.44
C LEU A 201 -8.70 9.71 -11.69
N PHE A 202 -9.30 10.42 -12.66
CA PHE A 202 -9.74 9.82 -13.91
C PHE A 202 -8.57 9.22 -14.70
N ASN A 203 -7.44 9.93 -14.78
CA ASN A 203 -6.26 9.44 -15.48
C ASN A 203 -5.64 8.23 -14.76
N ILE A 204 -5.58 8.22 -13.42
CA ILE A 204 -5.15 7.04 -12.67
C ILE A 204 -6.07 5.85 -13.00
N GLN A 205 -7.39 6.05 -12.95
CA GLN A 205 -8.35 4.97 -13.17
C GLN A 205 -8.34 4.40 -14.59
N ASN A 206 -8.11 5.23 -15.61
CA ASN A 206 -8.35 4.82 -17.01
C ASN A 206 -7.07 4.67 -17.82
N GLN A 207 -5.96 5.28 -17.39
CA GLN A 207 -4.72 5.30 -18.17
C GLN A 207 -3.58 4.56 -17.47
N SER A 208 -3.57 4.52 -16.13
CA SER A 208 -2.48 3.87 -15.42
C SER A 208 -2.54 2.35 -15.52
N TRP A 209 -1.41 1.70 -15.23
CA TRP A 209 -1.31 0.25 -15.25
C TRP A 209 -2.28 -0.41 -14.24
N ILE A 210 -2.46 0.22 -13.07
CA ILE A 210 -3.45 -0.14 -12.04
C ILE A 210 -4.86 -0.14 -12.62
N GLY A 211 -5.23 0.93 -13.32
CA GLY A 211 -6.55 1.08 -13.93
C GLY A 211 -6.85 0.05 -15.03
N LYS A 212 -5.83 -0.48 -15.70
CA LYS A 212 -6.01 -1.51 -16.75
C LYS A 212 -6.18 -2.93 -16.21
N GLU A 213 -5.79 -3.19 -14.97
CA GLU A 213 -6.00 -4.49 -14.28
C GLU A 213 -7.30 -4.48 -13.46
N SER A 214 -8.24 -3.61 -13.83
CA SER A 214 -9.44 -3.24 -13.07
C SER A 214 -10.50 -4.33 -12.88
N SER A 215 -10.18 -5.61 -13.07
CA SER A 215 -11.05 -6.68 -12.56
C SER A 215 -11.14 -6.67 -11.03
N TYR A 216 -10.28 -5.91 -10.32
CA TYR A 216 -10.20 -5.91 -8.85
C TYR A 216 -10.15 -4.52 -8.18
N TYR A 217 -10.32 -3.41 -8.90
CA TYR A 217 -10.09 -2.06 -8.34
C TYR A 217 -11.31 -1.13 -8.48
N HIS A 218 -11.93 -0.78 -7.36
CA HIS A 218 -12.94 0.27 -7.26
C HIS A 218 -12.37 1.49 -6.51
N LEU A 219 -11.70 2.39 -7.25
CA LEU A 219 -11.15 3.64 -6.69
C LEU A 219 -12.23 4.63 -6.21
N ASP A 220 -13.49 4.33 -6.51
CA ASP A 220 -14.68 5.05 -6.14
C ASP A 220 -15.30 4.57 -4.81
N GLY A 221 -14.77 3.51 -4.18
CA GLY A 221 -15.31 2.97 -2.93
C GLY A 221 -16.78 2.55 -3.04
N LYS A 222 -17.30 2.41 -4.26
CA LYS A 222 -18.63 1.90 -4.54
C LYS A 222 -18.48 0.43 -4.89
N ILE A 223 -19.02 -0.37 -3.98
CA ILE A 223 -19.36 -1.79 -4.15
C ILE A 223 -20.40 -1.92 -5.25
#